data_AF-A0A7Y2KPW0-F1
#
_entry.id   AF-A0A7Y2KPW0-F1
#
_cell.length_a   1.000
_cell.length_b   1.000
_cell.length_c   1.000
_cell.angle_alpha   90.00
_cell.angle_beta   90.00
_cell.angle_gamma   90.00
#
_symmetry.space_group_name_H-M   'P 1'
#
loop_
_entity.id
_entity.type
_entity.pdbx_description
1 polymer ?
#
loop_
_entity_poly.entity_id
_entity_poly.type
_entity_poly.pdbx_seq_one_letter_code
_entity_poly.pdbx_strand_id
1 'polypeptide(L)'
;MANTTLQLATFGQLDRIFGLPVAQLANTFGNILPPGATANPIHVALPAGWSDVGPAALGMGPDSVDSDGYYIIESPLTGRTFSGPQAKIYEERDTSGHVTRLSVTFAGTNSPVDLLDYTQLNSGEIAPYMEQLLTAVRDYALRNGLTADDVIVTGYSLGAAYTNIMAKYADTLAGGFFADSSYVAHAVPYTYEGQDRVLNIGFENDIVHRAAGDFDSLGEAVDAAPGLIGQDYALQSSTDNLILFSDDYANPAWPYGPFALYNIPGGWAAHVAGITSDAVTRITQSAFYDLTSRDSLVIVSNLTAATRDIAWVEDLARPSDRHGHVGDSAFLIGSQFGDRLRGNVGNDYIDGAGGDDVIRPGTGQNRIEGGLGTDTLELSGSMRDWSVSRLADGTTAFFSKSFGLNIVSGVEKVTFLDTGLWGGRHYTIEADRLEDQTFSGMFERFDQDIAYTAARQGTAGADVLTGSRVFGLAGNDTLTGTNGSDLLYGGSGDDRLDGRGGNDSLYGGEGNDWLTGGGGRDLLNGGLGDDLFVVDASLPGHVTIEDFRLSDVERDKIQITNSGFHTMAELRSHSEQTADGLLLHLGATDLLIEHATWDSLPSDGLFFG
;
A
#
# COMPACT_ATOMS: atom_id res chain seq x y z
N MET A 1 -2.93 -3.77 -15.48
CA MET A 1 -4.36 -3.39 -15.60
C MET A 1 -4.63 -2.06 -14.92
N ALA A 2 -4.32 -1.90 -13.62
CA ALA A 2 -4.56 -0.66 -12.85
C ALA A 2 -4.05 0.63 -13.52
N ASN A 3 -2.82 0.64 -14.03
CA ASN A 3 -2.30 1.81 -14.77
C ASN A 3 -3.10 2.13 -16.04
N THR A 4 -3.45 1.10 -16.82
CA THR A 4 -4.23 1.27 -18.06
C THR A 4 -5.62 1.82 -17.73
N THR A 5 -6.28 1.28 -16.71
CA THR A 5 -7.63 1.72 -16.32
C THR A 5 -7.61 3.13 -15.75
N LEU A 6 -6.62 3.51 -14.95
CA LEU A 6 -6.45 4.88 -14.45
C LEU A 6 -6.20 5.86 -15.60
N GLN A 7 -5.33 5.52 -16.56
CA GLN A 7 -5.07 6.37 -17.72
C GLN A 7 -6.31 6.56 -18.60
N LEU A 8 -7.06 5.48 -18.86
CA LEU A 8 -8.33 5.53 -19.59
C LEU A 8 -9.35 6.39 -18.85
N ALA A 9 -9.54 6.17 -17.54
CA ALA A 9 -10.46 6.95 -16.72
C ALA A 9 -10.08 8.43 -16.63
N THR A 10 -8.78 8.73 -16.48
CA THR A 10 -8.25 10.11 -16.43
C THR A 10 -8.44 10.82 -17.76
N PHE A 11 -8.11 10.17 -18.87
CA PHE A 11 -8.33 10.73 -20.20
C PHE A 11 -9.82 10.89 -20.49
N GLY A 12 -10.63 9.88 -20.18
CA GLY A 12 -12.09 9.95 -20.28
C GLY A 12 -12.68 11.09 -19.48
N GLN A 13 -12.11 11.43 -18.31
CA GLN A 13 -12.58 12.55 -17.50
C GLN A 13 -12.12 13.92 -18.03
N LEU A 14 -10.89 14.01 -18.55
CA LEU A 14 -10.20 15.28 -18.80
C LEU A 14 -9.95 15.60 -20.28
N ASP A 15 -10.25 14.73 -21.24
CA ASP A 15 -10.00 14.95 -22.67
C ASP A 15 -10.61 16.28 -23.12
N ARG A 16 -11.93 16.43 -22.94
CA ARG A 16 -12.64 17.68 -23.22
C ARG A 16 -13.73 17.96 -22.20
N ILE A 17 -13.81 19.21 -21.76
CA ILE A 17 -14.87 19.69 -20.88
C ILE A 17 -15.44 20.97 -21.51
N PHE A 18 -16.71 20.91 -21.94
CA PHE A 18 -17.41 22.00 -22.63
C PHE A 18 -16.65 22.54 -23.87
N GLY A 19 -16.08 21.65 -24.67
CA GLY A 19 -15.30 22.00 -25.86
C GLY A 19 -13.89 22.55 -25.58
N LEU A 20 -13.46 22.63 -24.31
CA LEU A 20 -12.09 22.99 -23.95
C LEU A 20 -11.21 21.73 -23.91
N PRO A 21 -10.04 21.73 -24.56
CA PRO A 21 -9.12 20.58 -24.53
C PRO A 21 -8.35 20.55 -23.20
N VAL A 22 -9.01 20.14 -22.13
CA VAL A 22 -8.49 20.23 -20.75
C VAL A 22 -7.23 19.38 -20.58
N ALA A 23 -7.18 18.19 -21.15
CA ALA A 23 -5.98 17.35 -21.16
C ALA A 23 -4.78 18.07 -21.80
N GLN A 24 -5.01 18.72 -22.96
CA GLN A 24 -3.96 19.49 -23.63
C GLN A 24 -3.50 20.69 -22.80
N LEU A 25 -4.44 21.40 -22.16
CA LEU A 25 -4.13 22.51 -21.27
C LEU A 25 -3.34 22.04 -20.06
N ALA A 26 -3.79 20.97 -19.38
CA ALA A 26 -3.13 20.38 -18.22
C ALA A 26 -1.69 19.95 -18.56
N ASN A 27 -1.49 19.27 -19.69
CA ASN A 27 -0.15 18.89 -20.17
C ASN A 27 0.70 20.12 -20.51
N THR A 28 0.11 21.15 -21.14
CA THR A 28 0.82 22.40 -21.45
C THR A 28 1.26 23.11 -20.17
N PHE A 29 0.38 23.21 -19.18
CA PHE A 29 0.68 23.78 -17.86
C PHE A 29 1.75 22.97 -17.13
N GLY A 30 1.64 21.64 -17.10
CA GLY A 30 2.65 20.77 -16.49
C GLY A 30 4.04 20.95 -17.11
N ASN A 31 4.12 21.08 -18.44
CA ASN A 31 5.39 21.21 -19.16
C ASN A 31 6.10 22.57 -19.00
N ILE A 32 5.40 23.63 -18.58
CA ILE A 32 6.00 24.97 -18.38
C ILE A 32 6.39 25.24 -16.92
N LEU A 33 5.91 24.43 -15.99
CA LEU A 33 6.22 24.57 -14.57
C LEU A 33 7.64 24.08 -14.28
N PRO A 34 8.37 24.70 -13.33
CA PRO A 34 9.67 24.21 -12.92
C PRO A 34 9.52 22.82 -12.26
N PRO A 35 10.57 21.97 -12.31
CA PRO A 35 10.55 20.65 -11.67
C PRO A 35 10.10 20.74 -10.20
N GLY A 36 9.19 19.85 -9.80
CA GLY A 36 8.65 19.79 -8.45
C GLY A 36 7.61 20.86 -8.08
N ALA A 37 7.23 21.78 -8.99
CA ALA A 37 6.12 22.70 -8.74
C ALA A 37 4.76 21.99 -8.65
N THR A 38 4.62 20.88 -9.38
CA THR A 38 3.63 19.84 -9.08
C THR A 38 4.35 18.69 -8.40
N ALA A 39 3.61 17.89 -7.64
CA ALA A 39 4.17 16.71 -7.00
C ALA A 39 4.81 15.77 -8.04
N ASN A 40 4.11 15.56 -9.16
CA ASN A 40 4.51 14.65 -10.23
C ASN A 40 4.27 15.27 -11.62
N PRO A 41 4.90 14.74 -12.69
CA PRO A 41 4.66 15.17 -14.06
C PRO A 41 3.22 14.90 -14.46
N ILE A 42 2.51 15.92 -14.96
CA ILE A 42 1.14 15.75 -15.44
C ILE A 42 1.18 15.29 -16.89
N HIS A 43 0.69 14.07 -17.14
CA HIS A 43 0.58 13.52 -18.48
C HIS A 43 -0.78 12.82 -18.69
N VAL A 44 -1.74 13.59 -19.20
CA VAL A 44 -3.07 13.10 -19.58
C VAL A 44 -3.06 12.71 -21.06
N ALA A 45 -3.08 11.41 -21.33
CA ALA A 45 -3.17 10.85 -22.67
C ALA A 45 -3.81 9.46 -22.64
N LEU A 46 -4.36 9.04 -23.77
CA LEU A 46 -4.72 7.63 -23.95
C LEU A 46 -3.47 6.74 -23.85
N PRO A 47 -3.59 5.51 -23.31
CA PRO A 47 -2.50 4.56 -23.35
C PRO A 47 -2.11 4.24 -24.80
N ALA A 48 -0.84 3.88 -25.02
CA ALA A 48 -0.36 3.54 -26.36
C ALA A 48 -1.19 2.40 -26.98
N GLY A 49 -1.60 2.57 -28.24
CA GLY A 49 -2.44 1.60 -28.95
C GLY A 49 -3.95 1.81 -28.79
N TRP A 50 -4.38 2.73 -27.92
CA TRP A 50 -5.80 3.03 -27.70
C TRP A 50 -6.32 4.21 -28.54
N SER A 51 -7.57 4.13 -28.98
CA SER A 51 -8.27 5.21 -29.71
C SER A 51 -9.78 5.20 -29.46
N ASP A 52 -10.45 6.34 -29.65
CA ASP A 52 -11.91 6.47 -29.56
C ASP A 52 -12.65 5.62 -30.61
N VAL A 53 -13.73 4.99 -30.18
CA VAL A 53 -14.71 4.32 -31.05
C VAL A 53 -15.91 5.25 -31.27
N GLY A 54 -16.00 5.82 -32.47
CA GLY A 54 -17.09 6.74 -32.82
C GLY A 54 -18.46 6.05 -33.03
N PRO A 55 -19.57 6.81 -32.97
CA PRO A 55 -20.93 6.25 -32.97
C PRO A 55 -21.23 5.42 -34.22
N ALA A 56 -20.70 5.82 -35.38
CA ALA A 56 -20.86 5.07 -36.63
C ALA A 56 -20.25 3.66 -36.57
N ALA A 57 -19.12 3.48 -35.88
CA ALA A 57 -18.48 2.17 -35.71
C ALA A 57 -19.31 1.24 -34.80
N LEU A 58 -19.93 1.81 -33.76
CA LEU A 58 -20.88 1.10 -32.89
C LEU A 58 -22.25 0.84 -33.56
N GLY A 59 -22.53 1.46 -34.71
CA GLY A 59 -23.84 1.37 -35.36
C GLY A 59 -24.89 2.29 -34.73
N MET A 60 -24.46 3.33 -34.01
CA MET A 60 -25.31 4.33 -33.38
C MET A 60 -25.40 5.61 -34.24
N GLY A 61 -26.48 6.37 -34.06
CA GLY A 61 -26.66 7.66 -34.74
C GLY A 61 -25.76 8.75 -34.15
N PRO A 62 -25.43 9.82 -34.91
CA PRO A 62 -24.57 10.91 -34.42
C PRO A 62 -25.15 11.62 -33.17
N ASP A 63 -26.46 11.59 -32.98
CA ASP A 63 -27.12 12.20 -31.82
C ASP A 63 -26.89 11.39 -30.53
N SER A 64 -26.28 10.19 -30.58
CA SER A 64 -25.97 9.37 -29.39
C SER A 64 -24.81 9.91 -28.58
N VAL A 65 -24.01 10.82 -29.15
CA VAL A 65 -22.90 11.47 -28.47
C VAL A 65 -23.15 12.97 -28.34
N ASP A 66 -22.51 13.60 -27.35
CA ASP A 66 -22.47 15.06 -27.23
C ASP A 66 -21.44 15.70 -28.20
N SER A 67 -21.24 17.01 -28.09
CA SER A 67 -20.29 17.76 -28.93
C SER A 67 -18.82 17.36 -28.73
N ASP A 68 -18.50 16.75 -27.59
CA ASP A 68 -17.16 16.31 -27.21
C ASP A 68 -16.96 14.79 -27.46
N GLY A 69 -17.99 14.12 -28.00
CA GLY A 69 -17.96 12.72 -28.38
C GLY A 69 -18.20 11.76 -27.21
N TYR A 70 -18.78 12.22 -26.11
CA TYR A 70 -19.23 11.37 -25.02
C TYR A 70 -20.58 10.75 -25.34
N TYR A 71 -20.72 9.45 -25.18
CA TYR A 71 -22.00 8.77 -25.29
C TYR A 71 -22.91 9.19 -24.14
N ILE A 72 -24.10 9.67 -24.50
CA ILE A 72 -25.09 10.17 -23.53
C ILE A 72 -25.87 8.98 -22.98
N ILE A 73 -25.85 8.84 -21.66
CA ILE A 73 -26.72 7.92 -20.90
C ILE A 73 -27.83 8.79 -20.29
N GLU A 74 -29.09 8.44 -20.54
CA GLU A 74 -30.21 9.26 -20.06
C GLU A 74 -30.35 9.09 -18.54
N SER A 75 -30.49 10.22 -17.84
CA SER A 75 -30.74 10.21 -16.40
C SER A 75 -32.22 9.91 -16.13
N PRO A 76 -32.55 9.01 -15.18
CA PRO A 76 -33.90 8.82 -14.66
C PRO A 76 -34.54 10.09 -14.07
N LEU A 77 -33.73 11.05 -13.59
CA LEU A 77 -34.20 12.30 -12.97
C LEU A 77 -34.23 13.47 -13.93
N THR A 78 -33.10 13.70 -14.61
CA THR A 78 -32.89 14.90 -15.43
C THR A 78 -33.16 14.64 -16.91
N GLY A 79 -33.38 13.38 -17.30
CA GLY A 79 -33.59 12.96 -18.67
C GLY A 79 -32.31 13.05 -19.50
N ARG A 80 -32.48 13.27 -20.81
CA ARG A 80 -31.36 13.47 -21.72
C ARG A 80 -30.80 14.88 -21.58
N THR A 81 -29.61 15.02 -21.01
CA THR A 81 -28.90 16.29 -20.91
C THR A 81 -27.51 16.17 -21.54
N PHE A 82 -26.94 17.30 -21.98
CA PHE A 82 -25.59 17.36 -22.57
C PHE A 82 -24.47 17.17 -21.55
N SER A 83 -24.81 17.08 -20.28
CA SER A 83 -23.86 17.12 -19.17
C SER A 83 -24.33 16.21 -18.04
N GLY A 84 -25.04 15.14 -18.40
CA GLY A 84 -25.52 14.12 -17.47
C GLY A 84 -24.62 12.89 -17.56
N PRO A 85 -25.14 11.71 -17.21
CA PRO A 85 -24.38 10.47 -17.22
C PRO A 85 -23.75 10.19 -18.60
N GLN A 86 -22.44 9.93 -18.62
CA GLN A 86 -21.67 9.88 -19.86
C GLN A 86 -20.60 8.80 -19.86
N ALA A 87 -20.25 8.31 -21.04
CA ALA A 87 -19.15 7.36 -21.23
C ALA A 87 -18.38 7.61 -22.54
N LYS A 88 -17.13 7.18 -22.55
CA LYS A 88 -16.28 7.03 -23.73
C LYS A 88 -16.05 5.56 -24.00
N ILE A 89 -16.03 5.20 -25.28
CA ILE A 89 -15.70 3.86 -25.72
C ILE A 89 -14.36 3.92 -26.42
N TYR A 90 -13.40 3.16 -25.92
CA TYR A 90 -12.08 3.06 -26.50
C TYR A 90 -11.81 1.66 -27.02
N GLU A 91 -10.94 1.55 -28.01
CA GLU A 91 -10.44 0.29 -28.53
C GLU A 91 -8.91 0.28 -28.53
N GLU A 92 -8.33 -0.86 -28.18
CA GLU A 92 -6.92 -1.14 -28.38
C GLU A 92 -6.74 -1.85 -29.72
N ARG A 93 -5.74 -1.44 -30.51
CA ARG A 93 -5.38 -2.13 -31.75
C ARG A 93 -3.95 -2.63 -31.72
N ASP A 94 -3.76 -3.83 -32.28
CA ASP A 94 -2.42 -4.35 -32.54
C ASP A 94 -1.73 -3.63 -33.72
N THR A 95 -0.46 -3.96 -33.95
CA THR A 95 0.34 -3.37 -35.05
C THR A 95 -0.21 -3.65 -36.46
N SER A 96 -1.09 -4.64 -36.62
CA SER A 96 -1.76 -4.95 -37.87
C SER A 96 -3.13 -4.28 -38.02
N GLY A 97 -3.56 -3.53 -36.99
CA GLY A 97 -4.80 -2.79 -36.94
C GLY A 97 -6.01 -3.63 -36.50
N HIS A 98 -5.83 -4.85 -36.00
CA HIS A 98 -6.94 -5.63 -35.42
C HIS A 98 -7.27 -5.12 -34.03
N VAL A 99 -8.56 -5.06 -33.70
CA VAL A 99 -9.02 -4.70 -32.35
C VAL A 99 -8.72 -5.87 -31.41
N THR A 100 -8.01 -5.59 -30.32
CA THR A 100 -7.60 -6.60 -29.32
C THR A 100 -8.37 -6.47 -28.02
N ARG A 101 -8.74 -5.25 -27.62
CA ARG A 101 -9.52 -4.98 -26.40
C ARG A 101 -10.45 -3.79 -26.60
N LEU A 102 -11.49 -3.72 -25.77
CA LEU A 102 -12.36 -2.57 -25.65
C LEU A 102 -12.37 -2.02 -24.24
N SER A 103 -12.69 -0.73 -24.11
CA SER A 103 -13.00 -0.14 -22.82
C SER A 103 -14.34 0.59 -22.86
N VAL A 104 -15.18 0.32 -21.86
CA VAL A 104 -16.28 1.19 -21.44
C VAL A 104 -15.75 2.06 -20.32
N THR A 105 -15.45 3.32 -20.62
CA THR A 105 -14.94 4.28 -19.64
C THR A 105 -16.03 5.28 -19.28
N PHE A 106 -16.60 5.18 -18.09
CA PHE A 106 -17.57 6.15 -17.61
C PHE A 106 -16.89 7.44 -17.19
N ALA A 107 -17.46 8.57 -17.60
CA ALA A 107 -17.04 9.88 -17.16
C ALA A 107 -17.57 10.13 -15.73
N GLY A 108 -16.72 10.73 -14.91
CA GLY A 108 -17.08 11.32 -13.64
C GLY A 108 -17.81 12.67 -13.79
N THR A 109 -17.88 13.44 -12.69
CA THR A 109 -18.59 14.73 -12.66
C THR A 109 -17.91 15.75 -13.57
N ASN A 110 -18.47 15.98 -14.75
CA ASN A 110 -18.08 17.10 -15.60
C ASN A 110 -19.12 18.23 -15.54
N SER A 111 -20.19 18.07 -14.73
CA SER A 111 -21.25 19.05 -14.57
C SER A 111 -21.91 19.08 -13.19
N PRO A 112 -22.33 20.26 -12.68
CA PRO A 112 -23.10 20.35 -11.44
C PRO A 112 -24.46 19.62 -11.45
N VAL A 113 -25.00 19.24 -12.61
CA VAL A 113 -26.27 18.48 -12.67
C VAL A 113 -26.08 17.01 -12.28
N ASP A 114 -24.85 16.48 -12.39
CA ASP A 114 -24.51 15.11 -12.04
C ASP A 114 -24.78 14.82 -10.55
N LEU A 115 -24.63 15.85 -9.68
CA LEU A 115 -24.89 15.80 -8.23
C LEU A 115 -26.30 15.29 -7.88
N LEU A 116 -27.30 15.47 -8.74
CA LEU A 116 -28.64 14.94 -8.51
C LEU A 116 -28.72 13.44 -8.79
N ASP A 117 -27.98 12.96 -9.79
CA ASP A 117 -27.93 11.54 -10.16
C ASP A 117 -27.19 10.70 -9.10
N TYR A 118 -26.30 11.30 -8.30
CA TYR A 118 -25.69 10.66 -7.13
C TYR A 118 -26.74 10.06 -6.17
N THR A 119 -27.91 10.70 -6.03
CA THR A 119 -28.95 10.21 -5.12
C THR A 119 -29.54 8.86 -5.53
N GLN A 120 -29.33 8.45 -6.78
CA GLN A 120 -29.93 7.25 -7.37
C GLN A 120 -28.93 6.20 -7.80
N LEU A 121 -27.63 6.47 -7.67
CA LEU A 121 -26.63 5.49 -8.08
C LEU A 121 -26.70 4.24 -7.21
N ASN A 122 -26.71 4.41 -5.90
CA ASN A 122 -26.79 3.32 -4.93
C ASN A 122 -28.00 2.38 -5.18
N SER A 123 -29.14 2.93 -5.65
CA SER A 123 -30.35 2.16 -5.91
C SER A 123 -30.31 1.36 -7.22
N GLY A 124 -29.35 1.64 -8.11
CA GLY A 124 -29.23 0.97 -9.40
C GLY A 124 -30.28 1.36 -10.44
N GLU A 125 -31.13 2.37 -10.17
CA GLU A 125 -32.19 2.81 -11.08
C GLU A 125 -31.67 3.28 -12.45
N ILE A 126 -30.41 3.68 -12.52
CA ILE A 126 -29.74 4.10 -13.75
C ILE A 126 -29.38 2.94 -14.69
N ALA A 127 -29.29 1.69 -14.20
CA ALA A 127 -28.78 0.56 -14.97
C ALA A 127 -29.52 0.33 -16.30
N PRO A 128 -30.87 0.33 -16.37
CA PRO A 128 -31.60 0.13 -17.63
C PRO A 128 -31.28 1.18 -18.70
N TYR A 129 -30.83 2.37 -18.33
CA TYR A 129 -30.49 3.44 -19.26
C TYR A 129 -29.14 3.21 -19.96
N MET A 130 -28.30 2.31 -19.45
CA MET A 130 -27.05 1.90 -20.09
C MET A 130 -27.28 0.87 -21.21
N GLU A 131 -28.44 0.20 -21.24
CA GLU A 131 -28.71 -0.97 -22.09
C GLU A 131 -28.46 -0.69 -23.58
N GLN A 132 -28.86 0.48 -24.07
CA GLN A 132 -28.69 0.84 -25.49
C GLN A 132 -27.22 0.93 -25.88
N LEU A 133 -26.41 1.62 -25.07
CA LEU A 133 -24.97 1.77 -25.31
C LEU A 133 -24.27 0.42 -25.17
N LEU A 134 -24.53 -0.30 -24.09
CA LEU A 134 -23.89 -1.58 -23.79
C LEU A 134 -24.22 -2.66 -24.81
N THR A 135 -25.45 -2.67 -25.35
CA THR A 135 -25.83 -3.55 -26.47
C THR A 135 -25.00 -3.23 -27.72
N ALA A 136 -24.80 -1.95 -28.05
CA ALA A 136 -24.00 -1.55 -29.19
C ALA A 136 -22.51 -1.91 -29.02
N VAL A 137 -21.97 -1.75 -27.82
CA VAL A 137 -20.60 -2.16 -27.45
C VAL A 137 -20.43 -3.66 -27.57
N ARG A 138 -21.35 -4.47 -27.00
CA ARG A 138 -21.36 -5.94 -27.17
C ARG A 138 -21.32 -6.32 -28.64
N ASP A 139 -22.22 -5.76 -29.44
CA ASP A 139 -22.32 -6.13 -30.84
C ASP A 139 -21.05 -5.72 -31.61
N TYR A 140 -20.40 -4.62 -31.22
CA TYR A 140 -19.09 -4.22 -31.76
C TYR A 140 -17.98 -5.20 -31.36
N ALA A 141 -17.94 -5.61 -30.09
CA ALA A 141 -16.99 -6.61 -29.58
C ALA A 141 -17.09 -7.92 -30.38
N LEU A 142 -18.31 -8.47 -30.47
CA LEU A 142 -18.59 -9.72 -31.20
C LEU A 142 -18.24 -9.61 -32.69
N ARG A 143 -18.50 -8.47 -33.34
CA ARG A 143 -18.13 -8.24 -34.75
C ARG A 143 -16.61 -8.23 -34.96
N ASN A 144 -15.84 -7.85 -33.96
CA ASN A 144 -14.37 -7.86 -33.99
C ASN A 144 -13.77 -9.16 -33.43
N GLY A 145 -14.60 -10.16 -33.09
CA GLY A 145 -14.14 -11.44 -32.57
C GLY A 145 -13.70 -11.42 -31.11
N LEU A 146 -14.11 -10.38 -30.35
CA LEU A 146 -13.84 -10.25 -28.93
C LEU A 146 -14.92 -10.91 -28.08
N THR A 147 -14.54 -11.24 -26.85
CA THR A 147 -15.38 -11.79 -25.78
C THR A 147 -15.51 -10.81 -24.62
N ALA A 148 -16.23 -11.19 -23.57
CA ALA A 148 -16.39 -10.41 -22.35
C ALA A 148 -15.03 -10.08 -21.69
N ASP A 149 -14.13 -11.07 -21.67
CA ASP A 149 -12.80 -11.00 -21.05
C ASP A 149 -11.90 -9.93 -21.71
N ASP A 150 -12.19 -9.58 -22.97
CA ASP A 150 -11.46 -8.56 -23.73
C ASP A 150 -11.99 -7.13 -23.48
N VAL A 151 -13.00 -6.98 -22.61
CA VAL A 151 -13.60 -5.70 -22.26
C VAL A 151 -13.18 -5.26 -20.86
N ILE A 152 -12.70 -4.03 -20.79
CA ILE A 152 -12.37 -3.32 -19.55
C ILE A 152 -13.48 -2.31 -19.24
N VAL A 153 -14.01 -2.33 -18.03
CA VAL A 153 -14.94 -1.32 -17.53
C VAL A 153 -14.24 -0.50 -16.46
N THR A 154 -14.23 0.82 -16.62
CA THR A 154 -13.54 1.71 -15.69
C THR A 154 -14.15 3.09 -15.62
N GLY A 155 -13.71 3.88 -14.65
CA GLY A 155 -14.08 5.27 -14.45
C GLY A 155 -13.39 5.84 -13.21
N TYR A 156 -13.45 7.16 -13.08
CA TYR A 156 -12.94 7.89 -11.93
C TYR A 156 -14.09 8.63 -11.24
N SER A 157 -14.08 8.69 -9.90
CA SER A 157 -15.11 9.42 -9.14
C SER A 157 -16.52 8.91 -9.46
N LEU A 158 -17.43 9.77 -9.91
CA LEU A 158 -18.76 9.35 -10.34
C LEU A 158 -18.72 8.24 -11.41
N GLY A 159 -17.78 8.27 -12.36
CA GLY A 159 -17.64 7.23 -13.38
C GLY A 159 -17.26 5.87 -12.76
N ALA A 160 -16.56 5.88 -11.63
CA ALA A 160 -16.28 4.67 -10.87
C ALA A 160 -17.54 4.10 -10.20
N ALA A 161 -18.48 4.94 -9.77
CA ALA A 161 -19.78 4.48 -9.30
C ALA A 161 -20.58 3.81 -10.43
N TYR A 162 -20.57 4.39 -11.64
CA TYR A 162 -21.17 3.75 -12.83
C TYR A 162 -20.53 2.40 -13.16
N THR A 163 -19.21 2.29 -12.98
CA THR A 163 -18.47 1.02 -13.13
C THR A 163 -18.99 -0.04 -12.15
N ASN A 164 -19.20 0.33 -10.88
CA ASN A 164 -19.76 -0.57 -9.86
C ASN A 164 -21.22 -0.94 -10.12
N ILE A 165 -22.03 -0.01 -10.62
CA ILE A 165 -23.41 -0.32 -11.02
C ILE A 165 -23.43 -1.25 -12.24
N MET A 166 -22.60 -1.00 -13.25
CA MET A 166 -22.48 -1.93 -14.37
C MET A 166 -22.01 -3.30 -13.91
N ALA A 167 -21.11 -3.39 -12.94
CA ALA A 167 -20.71 -4.65 -12.33
C ALA A 167 -21.89 -5.34 -11.62
N LYS A 168 -22.66 -4.64 -10.80
CA LYS A 168 -23.85 -5.16 -10.09
C LYS A 168 -24.88 -5.78 -11.03
N TYR A 169 -25.05 -5.21 -12.22
CA TYR A 169 -26.04 -5.65 -13.22
C TYR A 169 -25.46 -6.36 -14.45
N ALA A 170 -24.18 -6.75 -14.40
CA ALA A 170 -23.45 -7.31 -15.55
C ALA A 170 -24.13 -8.57 -16.13
N ASP A 171 -24.76 -9.38 -15.28
CA ASP A 171 -25.48 -10.61 -15.66
C ASP A 171 -26.79 -10.35 -16.45
N THR A 172 -27.29 -9.12 -16.44
CA THR A 172 -28.58 -8.75 -17.04
C THR A 172 -28.43 -7.75 -18.18
N LEU A 173 -27.53 -6.78 -18.03
CA LEU A 173 -27.28 -5.76 -19.05
C LEU A 173 -26.71 -6.37 -20.32
N ALA A 174 -27.21 -5.90 -21.46
CA ALA A 174 -26.86 -6.40 -22.79
C ALA A 174 -26.95 -7.95 -22.92
N GLY A 175 -27.86 -8.58 -22.17
CA GLY A 175 -28.05 -10.02 -22.15
C GLY A 175 -26.95 -10.80 -21.43
N GLY A 176 -26.26 -10.19 -20.46
CA GLY A 176 -25.24 -10.85 -19.65
C GLY A 176 -23.84 -10.87 -20.25
N PHE A 177 -23.61 -10.16 -21.36
CA PHE A 177 -22.33 -10.22 -22.07
C PHE A 177 -21.14 -9.74 -21.23
N PHE A 178 -21.34 -8.80 -20.31
CA PHE A 178 -20.25 -8.19 -19.54
C PHE A 178 -19.98 -8.90 -18.20
N ALA A 179 -20.64 -10.02 -17.93
CA ALA A 179 -20.52 -10.73 -16.64
C ALA A 179 -19.06 -11.10 -16.27
N ASP A 180 -18.26 -11.45 -17.28
CA ASP A 180 -16.86 -11.86 -17.15
C ASP A 180 -15.86 -10.74 -17.56
N SER A 181 -16.35 -9.51 -17.78
CA SER A 181 -15.47 -8.38 -18.10
C SER A 181 -14.60 -7.94 -16.91
N SER A 182 -13.50 -7.24 -17.19
CA SER A 182 -12.60 -6.71 -16.15
C SER A 182 -13.12 -5.37 -15.62
N TYR A 183 -13.52 -5.30 -14.34
CA TYR A 183 -13.97 -4.07 -13.71
C TYR A 183 -12.90 -3.52 -12.75
N VAL A 184 -12.40 -2.31 -13.04
CA VAL A 184 -11.50 -1.58 -12.14
C VAL A 184 -11.95 -0.13 -12.06
N ALA A 185 -12.30 0.33 -10.86
CA ALA A 185 -12.84 1.66 -10.62
C ALA A 185 -11.88 2.48 -9.73
N HIS A 186 -11.85 3.80 -9.94
CA HIS A 186 -10.89 4.69 -9.25
C HIS A 186 -11.61 5.78 -8.45
N ALA A 187 -11.22 6.01 -7.19
CA ALA A 187 -11.83 7.01 -6.29
C ALA A 187 -13.35 6.89 -6.19
N VAL A 188 -13.82 5.65 -6.03
CA VAL A 188 -15.25 5.31 -6.10
C VAL A 188 -16.02 5.80 -4.89
N PRO A 189 -17.21 6.44 -5.03
CA PRO A 189 -18.06 6.76 -3.89
C PRO A 189 -18.99 5.63 -3.43
N TYR A 190 -19.51 4.80 -4.35
CA TYR A 190 -20.38 3.65 -4.06
C TYR A 190 -19.71 2.34 -4.49
N THR A 191 -19.55 1.39 -3.58
CA THR A 191 -18.89 0.10 -3.84
C THR A 191 -19.90 -1.04 -3.99
N TYR A 192 -19.63 -1.93 -4.92
CA TYR A 192 -20.36 -3.19 -5.09
C TYR A 192 -19.53 -4.36 -4.55
N GLU A 193 -19.98 -4.94 -3.45
CA GLU A 193 -19.27 -6.03 -2.74
C GLU A 193 -19.68 -7.44 -3.21
N GLY A 194 -20.51 -7.55 -4.26
CA GLY A 194 -21.00 -8.84 -4.73
C GLY A 194 -20.07 -9.53 -5.73
N GLN A 195 -19.96 -10.85 -5.61
CA GLN A 195 -19.35 -11.72 -6.63
C GLN A 195 -17.87 -11.44 -6.95
N ASP A 196 -17.15 -10.67 -6.13
CA ASP A 196 -15.73 -10.34 -6.31
C ASP A 196 -15.41 -9.82 -7.74
N ARG A 197 -16.35 -9.03 -8.29
CA ARG A 197 -16.34 -8.65 -9.72
C ARG A 197 -15.52 -7.39 -10.00
N VAL A 198 -15.37 -6.51 -9.00
CA VAL A 198 -14.78 -5.17 -9.16
C VAL A 198 -13.66 -4.95 -8.18
N LEU A 199 -12.56 -4.37 -8.69
CA LEU A 199 -11.50 -3.81 -7.86
C LEU A 199 -11.65 -2.28 -7.81
N ASN A 200 -11.87 -1.76 -6.61
CA ASN A 200 -12.03 -0.34 -6.32
C ASN A 200 -10.71 0.19 -5.74
N ILE A 201 -10.00 1.01 -6.51
CA ILE A 201 -8.74 1.61 -6.10
C ILE A 201 -8.99 3.05 -5.69
N GLY A 202 -8.52 3.45 -4.52
CA GLY A 202 -8.65 4.83 -4.07
C GLY A 202 -7.81 5.07 -2.82
N PHE A 203 -7.70 6.34 -2.44
CA PHE A 203 -6.94 6.71 -1.26
C PHE A 203 -7.86 6.91 -0.07
N GLU A 204 -7.46 6.49 1.13
CA GLU A 204 -8.24 6.70 2.35
C GLU A 204 -8.47 8.19 2.66
N ASN A 205 -7.52 9.03 2.24
CA ASN A 205 -7.56 10.47 2.47
C ASN A 205 -8.25 11.23 1.33
N ASP A 206 -8.82 10.51 0.36
CA ASP A 206 -9.79 11.00 -0.60
C ASP A 206 -11.21 10.85 -0.02
N ILE A 207 -11.82 11.99 0.33
CA ILE A 207 -13.16 12.00 0.94
C ILE A 207 -14.28 11.47 0.06
N VAL A 208 -14.07 11.40 -1.26
CA VAL A 208 -15.05 10.85 -2.21
C VAL A 208 -14.95 9.33 -2.21
N HIS A 209 -13.74 8.79 -2.02
CA HIS A 209 -13.55 7.36 -2.00
C HIS A 209 -14.31 6.73 -0.82
N ARG A 210 -15.12 5.71 -1.11
CA ARG A 210 -16.01 5.00 -0.19
C ARG A 210 -17.01 5.91 0.55
N ALA A 211 -17.24 7.14 0.08
CA ALA A 211 -18.08 8.12 0.77
C ALA A 211 -19.49 7.60 1.06
N ALA A 212 -20.08 6.84 0.12
CA ALA A 212 -21.39 6.23 0.23
C ALA A 212 -21.33 4.72 0.53
N GLY A 213 -20.14 4.14 0.72
CA GLY A 213 -19.93 2.73 1.05
C GLY A 213 -20.64 1.75 0.12
N ASP A 214 -21.07 0.64 0.71
CA ASP A 214 -21.85 -0.43 0.08
C ASP A 214 -23.38 -0.30 0.29
N PHE A 215 -23.84 0.85 0.80
CA PHE A 215 -25.25 1.09 1.13
C PHE A 215 -26.13 1.13 -0.12
N ASP A 216 -27.32 0.52 -0.04
CA ASP A 216 -28.29 0.44 -1.15
C ASP A 216 -28.99 1.78 -1.44
N SER A 217 -28.85 2.77 -0.56
CA SER A 217 -29.33 4.13 -0.81
C SER A 217 -28.45 5.20 -0.19
N LEU A 218 -28.49 6.41 -0.77
CA LEU A 218 -27.81 7.58 -0.20
C LEU A 218 -28.35 7.93 1.19
N GLY A 219 -29.63 7.68 1.45
CA GLY A 219 -30.23 7.92 2.77
C GLY A 219 -29.58 7.06 3.85
N GLU A 220 -29.42 5.77 3.58
CA GLU A 220 -28.72 4.84 4.48
C GLU A 220 -27.26 5.22 4.68
N ALA A 221 -26.56 5.61 3.62
CA ALA A 221 -25.18 6.10 3.72
C ALA A 221 -25.05 7.34 4.61
N VAL A 222 -25.97 8.31 4.48
CA VAL A 222 -26.00 9.52 5.31
C VAL A 222 -26.40 9.21 6.76
N ASP A 223 -27.31 8.27 6.97
CA ASP A 223 -27.72 7.84 8.32
C ASP A 223 -26.57 7.12 9.04
N ALA A 224 -25.79 6.32 8.31
CA ALA A 224 -24.59 5.64 8.83
C ALA A 224 -23.43 6.62 9.08
N ALA A 225 -23.20 7.57 8.17
CA ALA A 225 -22.15 8.57 8.26
C ALA A 225 -22.70 9.99 7.99
N PRO A 226 -23.26 10.68 9.01
CA PRO A 226 -23.84 12.01 8.84
C PRO A 226 -22.87 13.01 8.23
N GLY A 227 -23.25 13.56 7.07
CA GLY A 227 -22.41 14.48 6.30
C GLY A 227 -21.40 13.80 5.37
N LEU A 228 -21.52 12.47 5.18
CA LEU A 228 -20.59 11.62 4.44
C LEU A 228 -19.15 11.91 4.89
N ILE A 229 -18.98 11.87 6.22
CA ILE A 229 -17.68 11.92 6.86
C ILE A 229 -16.91 10.67 6.45
N GLY A 230 -15.62 10.82 6.11
CA GLY A 230 -14.82 9.76 5.49
C GLY A 230 -15.07 8.40 6.13
N GLN A 231 -15.73 7.52 5.38
CA GLN A 231 -16.02 6.18 5.84
C GLN A 231 -14.78 5.36 5.59
N ASP A 232 -14.31 4.73 6.66
CA ASP A 232 -13.11 3.92 6.63
C ASP A 232 -13.41 2.66 7.44
N TYR A 233 -14.06 1.72 6.75
CA TYR A 233 -14.37 0.37 7.23
C TYR A 233 -13.94 -0.63 6.15
N ALA A 234 -13.65 -1.88 6.54
CA ALA A 234 -13.09 -2.86 5.62
C ALA A 234 -14.12 -3.27 4.55
N LEU A 235 -13.70 -3.23 3.29
CA LEU A 235 -14.48 -3.62 2.12
C LEU A 235 -13.71 -4.66 1.29
N GLN A 236 -14.40 -5.69 0.82
CA GLN A 236 -13.77 -6.76 0.03
C GLN A 236 -13.42 -6.31 -1.39
N SER A 237 -14.15 -5.35 -1.94
CA SER A 237 -13.87 -4.86 -3.30
C SER A 237 -12.84 -3.74 -3.36
N SER A 238 -12.44 -3.15 -2.24
CA SER A 238 -11.70 -1.88 -2.19
C SER A 238 -10.28 -2.03 -1.67
N THR A 239 -9.37 -1.17 -2.13
CA THR A 239 -8.12 -0.91 -1.42
C THR A 239 -8.42 0.08 -0.30
N ASP A 240 -8.27 -0.34 0.95
CA ASP A 240 -8.71 0.51 2.07
C ASP A 240 -7.60 1.42 2.62
N ASN A 241 -6.33 1.00 2.53
CA ASN A 241 -5.21 1.62 3.26
C ASN A 241 -4.16 2.27 2.34
N LEU A 242 -4.58 2.88 1.23
CA LEU A 242 -3.69 3.65 0.36
C LEU A 242 -3.71 5.14 0.76
N ILE A 243 -2.55 5.73 1.03
CA ILE A 243 -2.41 7.14 1.40
C ILE A 243 -1.68 7.91 0.30
N LEU A 244 -2.33 8.96 -0.22
CA LEU A 244 -1.66 9.94 -1.09
C LEU A 244 -1.06 11.07 -0.23
N PHE A 245 0.24 10.98 0.06
CA PHE A 245 0.93 11.88 0.99
C PHE A 245 1.26 13.23 0.35
N SER A 246 0.27 14.12 0.29
CA SER A 246 0.35 15.46 -0.31
C SER A 246 0.73 16.56 0.70
N ASP A 247 1.01 17.77 0.20
CA ASP A 247 1.29 18.96 1.02
C ASP A 247 0.19 19.22 2.07
N ASP A 248 -1.07 19.01 1.68
CA ASP A 248 -2.22 19.13 2.57
C ASP A 248 -2.19 18.03 3.64
N TYR A 249 -2.00 16.77 3.26
CA TYR A 249 -1.93 15.66 4.20
C TYR A 249 -0.74 15.79 5.17
N ALA A 250 0.37 16.39 4.74
CA ALA A 250 1.52 16.70 5.58
C ALA A 250 1.24 17.82 6.60
N ASN A 251 0.27 18.70 6.32
CA ASN A 251 -0.02 19.85 7.18
C ASN A 251 -0.74 19.43 8.48
N PRO A 252 -0.21 19.74 9.68
CA PRO A 252 -0.88 19.39 10.94
C PRO A 252 -2.27 20.02 11.12
N ALA A 253 -2.57 21.10 10.39
CA ALA A 253 -3.88 21.75 10.42
C ALA A 253 -4.91 21.12 9.48
N TRP A 254 -4.49 20.23 8.57
CA TRP A 254 -5.41 19.46 7.74
C TRP A 254 -6.28 18.56 8.63
N PRO A 255 -7.60 18.49 8.40
CA PRO A 255 -8.35 18.87 7.19
C PRO A 255 -8.99 20.27 7.23
N TYR A 256 -8.42 21.21 7.99
CA TYR A 256 -8.91 22.60 8.12
C TYR A 256 -10.38 22.69 8.54
N GLY A 257 -10.82 21.73 9.36
CA GLY A 257 -12.22 21.48 9.66
C GLY A 257 -12.50 19.97 9.74
N PRO A 258 -13.77 19.54 9.67
CA PRO A 258 -14.11 18.13 9.63
C PRO A 258 -13.72 17.49 8.28
N PHE A 259 -13.22 16.24 8.31
CA PHE A 259 -13.01 15.44 7.10
C PHE A 259 -14.37 14.92 6.60
N ALA A 260 -14.99 15.68 5.71
CA ALA A 260 -16.36 15.47 5.27
C ALA A 260 -16.54 15.95 3.82
N LEU A 261 -17.44 15.30 3.08
CA LEU A 261 -17.64 15.58 1.65
C LEU A 261 -17.99 17.06 1.37
N TYR A 262 -18.67 17.75 2.30
CA TYR A 262 -18.99 19.18 2.17
C TYR A 262 -17.80 20.13 2.43
N ASN A 263 -16.73 19.65 3.06
CA ASN A 263 -15.53 20.43 3.36
C ASN A 263 -14.53 20.33 2.20
N ILE A 264 -14.78 21.10 1.13
CA ILE A 264 -13.96 21.07 -0.09
C ILE A 264 -12.46 21.23 0.18
N PRO A 265 -11.99 22.24 0.95
CA PRO A 265 -10.56 22.40 1.24
C PRO A 265 -9.96 21.27 2.07
N GLY A 266 -10.77 20.51 2.81
CA GLY A 266 -10.30 19.52 3.77
C GLY A 266 -10.33 18.08 3.30
N GLY A 267 -11.12 17.74 2.28
CA GLY A 267 -11.29 16.34 1.86
C GLY A 267 -11.01 16.06 0.39
N TRP A 268 -11.08 17.07 -0.47
CA TRP A 268 -11.03 16.88 -1.93
C TRP A 268 -9.63 17.00 -2.53
N ALA A 269 -8.63 17.41 -1.74
CA ALA A 269 -7.27 17.59 -2.23
C ALA A 269 -6.71 16.28 -2.82
N ALA A 270 -6.83 15.16 -2.09
CA ALA A 270 -6.43 13.85 -2.58
C ALA A 270 -7.28 13.38 -3.76
N HIS A 271 -8.59 13.70 -3.78
CA HIS A 271 -9.46 13.40 -4.92
C HIS A 271 -9.01 14.08 -6.22
N VAL A 272 -8.60 15.35 -6.14
CA VAL A 272 -8.18 16.11 -7.31
C VAL A 272 -6.74 15.77 -7.70
N ALA A 273 -5.87 15.54 -6.72
CA ALA A 273 -4.49 15.15 -7.00
C ALA A 273 -4.38 13.72 -7.55
N GLY A 274 -5.22 12.80 -7.05
CA GLY A 274 -5.20 11.38 -7.42
C GLY A 274 -5.37 11.15 -8.91
N ILE A 275 -6.26 11.90 -9.57
CA ILE A 275 -6.56 11.74 -11.00
C ILE A 275 -5.37 12.04 -11.92
N THR A 276 -4.44 12.89 -11.51
CA THR A 276 -3.23 13.22 -12.30
C THR A 276 -1.95 12.73 -11.64
N SER A 277 -2.05 12.04 -10.51
CA SER A 277 -0.91 11.44 -9.83
C SER A 277 -0.37 10.25 -10.60
N ASP A 278 0.92 9.98 -10.41
CA ASP A 278 1.58 8.75 -10.87
C ASP A 278 1.65 7.70 -9.75
N ALA A 279 0.92 7.90 -8.64
CA ALA A 279 1.02 7.08 -7.43
C ALA A 279 0.74 5.60 -7.71
N VAL A 280 -0.33 5.28 -8.45
CA VAL A 280 -0.64 3.91 -8.86
C VAL A 280 0.48 3.31 -9.70
N THR A 281 1.13 4.10 -10.55
CA THR A 281 2.27 3.65 -11.35
C THR A 281 3.46 3.32 -10.46
N ARG A 282 3.81 4.19 -9.51
CA ARG A 282 4.91 3.95 -8.56
C ARG A 282 4.64 2.76 -7.65
N ILE A 283 3.40 2.56 -7.18
CA ILE A 283 3.01 1.35 -6.46
C ILE A 283 3.33 0.10 -7.30
N THR A 284 2.86 0.05 -8.55
CA THR A 284 3.09 -1.11 -9.43
C THR A 284 4.54 -1.30 -9.90
N GLN A 285 5.41 -0.33 -9.64
CA GLN A 285 6.83 -0.35 -10.02
C GLN A 285 7.77 -0.49 -8.83
N SER A 286 7.22 -0.43 -7.61
CA SER A 286 8.01 -0.54 -6.40
C SER A 286 8.73 -1.88 -6.33
N ALA A 287 9.94 -1.87 -5.77
CA ALA A 287 10.70 -3.08 -5.48
C ALA A 287 9.93 -4.07 -4.58
N PHE A 288 8.93 -3.59 -3.84
CA PHE A 288 8.15 -4.38 -2.89
C PHE A 288 6.73 -4.70 -3.37
N TYR A 289 6.36 -4.41 -4.63
CA TYR A 289 5.00 -4.62 -5.13
C TYR A 289 4.49 -6.05 -4.93
N ASP A 290 5.33 -7.06 -5.18
CA ASP A 290 4.97 -8.47 -5.05
C ASP A 290 4.74 -8.92 -3.58
N LEU A 291 5.14 -8.10 -2.61
CA LEU A 291 4.88 -8.29 -1.19
C LEU A 291 3.60 -7.59 -0.71
N THR A 292 3.02 -6.72 -1.55
CA THR A 292 1.78 -6.02 -1.20
C THR A 292 0.57 -6.93 -1.41
N SER A 293 -0.46 -6.64 -0.62
CA SER A 293 -1.79 -7.20 -0.75
C SER A 293 -2.80 -6.05 -0.93
N ARG A 294 -4.07 -6.36 -1.18
CA ARG A 294 -5.12 -5.34 -1.44
C ARG A 294 -5.20 -4.30 -0.33
N ASP A 295 -5.08 -4.73 0.92
CA ASP A 295 -5.29 -3.92 2.12
C ASP A 295 -3.98 -3.62 2.88
N SER A 296 -2.83 -3.84 2.24
CA SER A 296 -1.56 -3.36 2.77
C SER A 296 -1.62 -1.84 2.97
N LEU A 297 -1.05 -1.35 4.06
CA LEU A 297 -0.83 0.08 4.28
C LEU A 297 0.24 0.58 3.31
N VAL A 298 -0.14 1.41 2.33
CA VAL A 298 0.77 1.94 1.32
C VAL A 298 0.73 3.45 1.31
N ILE A 299 1.86 4.08 1.62
CA ILE A 299 2.01 5.53 1.73
C ILE A 299 2.86 6.02 0.59
N VAL A 300 2.25 6.81 -0.30
CA VAL A 300 2.89 7.23 -1.54
C VAL A 300 3.20 8.72 -1.50
N SER A 301 4.48 9.07 -1.61
CA SER A 301 4.94 10.48 -1.67
C SER A 301 4.21 11.21 -2.80
N ASN A 302 3.59 12.34 -2.47
CA ASN A 302 2.95 13.25 -3.43
C ASN A 302 3.15 14.71 -2.99
N LEU A 303 4.30 14.98 -2.36
CA LEU A 303 4.71 16.30 -1.92
C LEU A 303 5.15 17.16 -3.10
N THR A 304 4.97 18.47 -3.03
CA THR A 304 5.61 19.41 -3.95
C THR A 304 7.00 19.81 -3.45
N ALA A 305 7.80 20.46 -4.28
CA ALA A 305 9.09 21.01 -3.87
C ALA A 305 9.00 22.04 -2.74
N ALA A 306 7.82 22.60 -2.44
CA ALA A 306 7.66 23.53 -1.33
C ALA A 306 7.77 22.84 0.05
N THR A 307 7.47 21.55 0.11
CA THR A 307 7.34 20.79 1.37
C THR A 307 8.28 19.59 1.43
N ARG A 308 8.68 19.01 0.29
CA ARG A 308 9.48 17.77 0.21
C ARG A 308 10.75 17.80 1.07
N ASP A 309 11.47 18.93 1.08
CA ASP A 309 12.72 19.05 1.86
C ASP A 309 12.50 19.12 3.39
N ILE A 310 11.28 19.41 3.85
CA ILE A 310 10.98 19.69 5.26
C ILE A 310 9.94 18.73 5.89
N ALA A 311 9.11 18.09 5.08
CA ALA A 311 8.12 17.12 5.52
C ALA A 311 8.69 15.71 5.39
N TRP A 312 8.37 14.85 6.36
CA TRP A 312 8.61 13.42 6.25
C TRP A 312 7.33 12.78 5.72
N VAL A 313 7.48 11.93 4.71
CA VAL A 313 6.46 10.99 4.28
C VAL A 313 6.48 9.87 5.31
N GLU A 314 5.43 9.79 6.10
CA GLU A 314 5.32 8.90 7.25
C GLU A 314 3.86 8.55 7.51
N ASP A 315 3.62 7.50 8.28
CA ASP A 315 2.27 7.22 8.76
C ASP A 315 1.86 8.24 9.83
N LEU A 316 0.67 8.82 9.69
CA LEU A 316 0.19 9.90 10.54
C LEU A 316 -1.20 9.60 11.08
N ALA A 317 -1.39 9.80 12.38
CA ALA A 317 -2.71 9.83 12.99
C ALA A 317 -3.55 10.98 12.41
N ARG A 318 -4.48 10.63 11.52
CA ARG A 318 -5.31 11.59 10.78
C ARG A 318 -6.78 11.23 10.87
N PRO A 319 -7.70 12.20 10.65
CA PRO A 319 -9.13 11.88 10.62
C PRO A 319 -9.59 10.95 9.48
N SER A 320 -8.73 10.69 8.49
CA SER A 320 -8.96 9.68 7.44
C SER A 320 -8.78 8.26 7.98
N ASP A 321 -7.77 8.03 8.80
CA ASP A 321 -7.49 6.78 9.50
C ASP A 321 -8.51 6.55 10.62
N ARG A 322 -9.49 5.67 10.40
CA ARG A 322 -10.42 5.24 11.46
C ARG A 322 -10.20 3.81 11.92
N HIS A 323 -9.41 3.04 11.19
CA HIS A 323 -9.01 1.68 11.57
C HIS A 323 -7.86 1.65 12.59
N GLY A 324 -7.11 2.74 12.71
CA GLY A 324 -6.05 2.91 13.67
C GLY A 324 -4.79 2.15 13.27
N HIS A 325 -4.29 2.37 12.05
CA HIS A 325 -3.10 1.69 11.53
C HIS A 325 -1.77 2.33 11.95
N VAL A 326 -1.80 3.42 12.73
CA VAL A 326 -0.57 4.10 13.18
C VAL A 326 0.32 3.18 14.01
N GLY A 327 1.45 2.81 13.42
CA GLY A 327 2.43 1.89 14.01
C GLY A 327 2.46 0.50 13.36
N ASP A 328 1.54 0.23 12.43
CA ASP A 328 1.54 -1.00 11.64
C ASP A 328 2.65 -0.97 10.58
N SER A 329 3.02 -2.15 10.08
CA SER A 329 3.89 -2.26 8.90
C SER A 329 3.36 -1.47 7.71
N ALA A 330 4.21 -0.64 7.12
CA ALA A 330 3.84 0.17 5.98
C ALA A 330 4.79 -0.02 4.79
N PHE A 331 4.22 0.11 3.59
CA PHE A 331 4.97 0.27 2.34
C PHE A 331 5.07 1.76 2.04
N LEU A 332 6.27 2.34 2.20
CA LEU A 332 6.52 3.75 1.90
C LEU A 332 7.17 3.86 0.53
N ILE A 333 6.56 4.63 -0.37
CA ILE A 333 7.01 4.76 -1.75
C ILE A 333 7.32 6.22 -2.05
N GLY A 334 8.59 6.50 -2.29
CA GLY A 334 9.17 7.76 -2.73
C GLY A 334 8.78 8.13 -4.15
N SER A 335 9.42 9.16 -4.66
CA SER A 335 9.18 9.77 -5.97
C SER A 335 10.45 9.68 -6.81
N GLN A 336 10.54 10.48 -7.88
CA GLN A 336 11.75 10.62 -8.68
C GLN A 336 12.67 11.76 -8.20
N PHE A 337 12.33 12.36 -7.05
CA PHE A 337 13.02 13.47 -6.43
C PHE A 337 13.49 13.06 -5.04
N GLY A 338 14.50 13.74 -4.50
CA GLY A 338 14.95 13.48 -3.13
C GLY A 338 13.82 13.68 -2.11
N ASP A 339 13.38 12.59 -1.52
CA ASP A 339 12.32 12.48 -0.53
C ASP A 339 12.89 12.29 0.88
N ARG A 340 12.04 12.52 1.88
CA ARG A 340 12.32 12.20 3.27
C ARG A 340 11.31 11.18 3.74
N LEU A 341 11.72 9.94 3.90
CA LEU A 341 10.85 8.80 4.20
C LEU A 341 11.07 8.37 5.65
N ARG A 342 10.00 8.20 6.43
CA ARG A 342 10.11 7.74 7.82
C ARG A 342 9.15 6.60 8.13
N GLY A 343 9.73 5.44 8.43
CA GLY A 343 9.05 4.29 9.01
C GLY A 343 8.69 4.47 10.48
N ASN A 344 7.84 3.59 10.99
CA ASN A 344 7.28 3.62 12.33
C ASN A 344 7.89 2.52 13.21
N VAL A 345 7.10 1.86 14.07
CA VAL A 345 7.59 0.81 14.97
C VAL A 345 7.45 -0.61 14.39
N GLY A 346 6.60 -0.78 13.37
CA GLY A 346 6.38 -2.04 12.66
C GLY A 346 7.49 -2.38 11.66
N ASN A 347 7.24 -3.42 10.86
CA ASN A 347 8.16 -3.90 9.83
C ASN A 347 7.92 -3.14 8.51
N ASP A 348 8.69 -2.10 8.23
CA ASP A 348 8.46 -1.20 7.10
C ASP A 348 9.25 -1.57 5.84
N TYR A 349 8.62 -1.31 4.69
CA TYR A 349 9.15 -1.54 3.35
C TYR A 349 9.29 -0.19 2.65
N ILE A 350 10.49 0.36 2.62
CA ILE A 350 10.74 1.75 2.22
C ILE A 350 11.50 1.77 0.88
N ASP A 351 10.84 2.28 -0.15
CA ASP A 351 11.37 2.42 -1.50
C ASP A 351 11.58 3.91 -1.81
N GLY A 352 12.84 4.35 -1.91
CA GLY A 352 13.20 5.72 -2.29
C GLY A 352 12.86 6.06 -3.74
N ALA A 353 12.81 5.04 -4.60
CA ALA A 353 12.68 5.12 -6.05
C ALA A 353 13.81 5.92 -6.73
N GLY A 354 13.81 7.24 -6.71
CA GLY A 354 14.95 8.00 -7.22
C GLY A 354 15.03 9.43 -6.72
N GLY A 355 16.19 10.05 -6.89
CA GLY A 355 16.55 11.27 -6.17
C GLY A 355 17.57 10.96 -5.08
N ASP A 356 18.02 11.99 -4.36
CA ASP A 356 18.90 11.80 -3.21
C ASP A 356 18.03 11.76 -1.94
N ASP A 357 17.69 10.56 -1.47
CA ASP A 357 16.72 10.34 -0.42
C ASP A 357 17.32 10.34 0.99
N VAL A 358 16.50 10.71 1.98
CA VAL A 358 16.83 10.57 3.40
C VAL A 358 15.80 9.68 4.08
N ILE A 359 16.26 8.53 4.59
CA ILE A 359 15.39 7.47 5.09
C ILE A 359 15.61 7.26 6.59
N ARG A 360 14.54 7.32 7.37
CA ARG A 360 14.51 6.98 8.80
C ARG A 360 13.62 5.75 9.01
N PRO A 361 14.18 4.55 9.10
CA PRO A 361 13.37 3.34 9.01
C PRO A 361 12.57 3.01 10.28
N GLY A 362 12.81 3.69 11.41
CA GLY A 362 12.09 3.38 12.65
C GLY A 362 12.70 2.20 13.42
N THR A 363 11.87 1.41 14.10
CA THR A 363 12.27 0.17 14.81
C THR A 363 11.72 -1.06 14.07
N GLY A 364 11.66 -2.26 14.70
CA GLY A 364 11.17 -3.46 14.02
C GLY A 364 12.13 -4.02 12.96
N GLN A 365 11.58 -4.80 12.01
CA GLN A 365 12.31 -5.38 10.88
C GLN A 365 12.01 -4.64 9.58
N ASN A 366 12.97 -3.87 9.07
CA ASN A 366 12.76 -3.01 7.90
C ASN A 366 13.52 -3.49 6.66
N ARG A 367 12.86 -3.38 5.50
CA ARG A 367 13.45 -3.52 4.16
C ARG A 367 13.55 -2.14 3.52
N ILE A 368 14.74 -1.76 3.10
CA ILE A 368 14.99 -0.44 2.50
C ILE A 368 15.68 -0.59 1.15
N GLU A 369 15.12 0.06 0.14
CA GLU A 369 15.73 0.27 -1.18
C GLU A 369 15.89 1.77 -1.41
N GLY A 370 17.13 2.27 -1.50
CA GLY A 370 17.38 3.69 -1.78
C GLY A 370 17.07 4.07 -3.23
N GLY A 371 17.27 3.14 -4.18
CA GLY A 371 16.95 3.37 -5.58
C GLY A 371 18.02 4.16 -6.32
N LEU A 372 17.61 5.14 -7.13
CA LEU A 372 18.50 5.92 -7.99
C LEU A 372 18.93 7.24 -7.35
N GLY A 373 20.17 7.35 -6.90
CA GLY A 373 20.71 8.63 -6.49
C GLY A 373 21.89 8.48 -5.54
N THR A 374 21.98 9.37 -4.57
CA THR A 374 22.85 9.19 -3.41
C THR A 374 22.03 9.28 -2.13
N ASP A 375 21.74 8.11 -1.58
CA ASP A 375 20.74 7.96 -0.53
C ASP A 375 21.39 7.88 0.85
N THR A 376 20.66 8.36 1.86
CA THR A 376 21.15 8.48 3.23
C THR A 376 20.19 7.82 4.21
N LEU A 377 20.67 6.79 4.89
CA LEU A 377 19.99 6.18 6.02
C LEU A 377 20.30 6.94 7.31
N GLU A 378 19.29 7.33 8.07
CA GLU A 378 19.43 7.95 9.39
C GLU A 378 18.95 6.99 10.48
N LEU A 379 19.91 6.45 11.26
CA LEU A 379 19.67 5.46 12.31
C LEU A 379 19.72 6.08 13.70
N SER A 380 18.82 5.66 14.58
CA SER A 380 18.77 6.09 15.98
C SER A 380 20.00 5.64 16.78
N GLY A 381 20.37 6.43 17.79
CA GLY A 381 21.49 6.12 18.67
C GLY A 381 22.86 6.34 18.04
N SER A 382 23.87 5.67 18.58
CA SER A 382 25.26 5.77 18.14
C SER A 382 25.70 4.48 17.43
N MET A 383 26.74 4.54 16.61
CA MET A 383 27.33 3.35 15.97
C MET A 383 27.68 2.20 16.96
N ARG A 384 27.85 2.48 18.26
CA ARG A 384 28.12 1.42 19.27
C ARG A 384 26.91 0.54 19.57
N ASP A 385 25.72 1.03 19.26
CA ASP A 385 24.46 0.33 19.46
C ASP A 385 24.18 -0.64 18.29
N TRP A 386 24.96 -0.52 17.20
CA TRP A 386 24.73 -1.24 15.96
C TRP A 386 25.84 -2.23 15.64
N SER A 387 25.44 -3.37 15.09
CA SER A 387 26.32 -4.31 14.39
C SER A 387 25.93 -4.33 12.91
N VAL A 388 26.92 -4.32 12.03
CA VAL A 388 26.68 -4.15 10.59
C VAL A 388 27.32 -5.29 9.82
N SER A 389 26.58 -5.97 8.96
CA SER A 389 27.06 -7.09 8.14
C SER A 389 26.79 -6.81 6.67
N ARG A 390 27.78 -7.03 5.81
CA ARG A 390 27.59 -6.98 4.35
C ARG A 390 27.22 -8.38 3.85
N LEU A 391 26.13 -8.46 3.11
CA LEU A 391 25.55 -9.73 2.65
C LEU A 391 25.92 -10.03 1.18
N ALA A 392 25.86 -11.31 0.82
CA ALA A 392 26.31 -11.82 -0.46
C ALA A 392 25.38 -11.45 -1.63
N ASP A 393 24.13 -11.11 -1.33
CA ASP A 393 23.14 -10.57 -2.27
C ASP A 393 23.34 -9.07 -2.57
N GLY A 394 24.30 -8.42 -1.90
CA GLY A 394 24.60 -7.00 -2.07
C GLY A 394 23.89 -6.07 -1.09
N THR A 395 23.07 -6.61 -0.17
CA THR A 395 22.45 -5.84 0.90
C THR A 395 23.41 -5.63 2.09
N THR A 396 23.07 -4.67 2.96
CA THR A 396 23.74 -4.42 4.23
C THR A 396 22.73 -4.57 5.36
N ALA A 397 23.03 -5.45 6.32
CA ALA A 397 22.22 -5.64 7.51
C ALA A 397 22.74 -4.77 8.66
N PHE A 398 21.92 -3.84 9.15
CA PHE A 398 22.15 -3.06 10.37
C PHE A 398 21.26 -3.62 11.48
N PHE A 399 21.88 -4.18 12.52
CA PHE A 399 21.17 -4.78 13.64
C PHE A 399 21.50 -4.10 14.97
N SER A 400 20.47 -3.78 15.73
CA SER A 400 20.54 -3.31 17.11
C SER A 400 19.49 -4.02 17.97
N LYS A 401 19.86 -4.44 19.18
CA LYS A 401 18.89 -4.99 20.15
C LYS A 401 17.88 -3.96 20.65
N SER A 402 18.10 -2.67 20.40
CA SER A 402 17.22 -1.58 20.85
C SER A 402 16.45 -0.91 19.71
N PHE A 403 16.87 -1.12 18.47
CA PHE A 403 16.30 -0.43 17.30
C PHE A 403 15.96 -1.38 16.15
N GLY A 404 16.04 -2.69 16.36
CA GLY A 404 15.62 -3.70 15.39
C GLY A 404 16.65 -4.00 14.31
N LEU A 405 16.15 -4.51 13.18
CA LEU A 405 16.93 -5.00 12.05
C LEU A 405 16.55 -4.22 10.79
N ASN A 406 17.55 -3.72 10.06
CA ASN A 406 17.36 -3.05 8.78
C ASN A 406 18.17 -3.78 7.72
N ILE A 407 17.52 -4.27 6.68
CA ILE A 407 18.16 -4.87 5.50
C ILE A 407 18.08 -3.85 4.36
N VAL A 408 19.25 -3.36 3.95
CA VAL A 408 19.37 -2.13 3.16
C VAL A 408 20.06 -2.41 1.83
N SER A 409 19.45 -1.94 0.74
CA SER A 409 19.99 -1.91 -0.62
C SER A 409 19.95 -0.49 -1.18
N GLY A 410 20.79 -0.19 -2.16
CA GLY A 410 20.80 1.10 -2.86
C GLY A 410 21.06 2.34 -2.00
N VAL A 411 21.72 2.19 -0.84
CA VAL A 411 22.05 3.33 0.04
C VAL A 411 23.56 3.49 0.15
N GLU A 412 24.04 4.72 -0.08
CA GLU A 412 25.47 5.05 -0.07
C GLU A 412 25.95 5.63 1.26
N LYS A 413 25.06 6.23 2.05
CA LYS A 413 25.43 6.95 3.28
C LYS A 413 24.61 6.48 4.47
N VAL A 414 25.23 6.49 5.64
CA VAL A 414 24.53 6.28 6.92
C VAL A 414 24.94 7.34 7.93
N THR A 415 23.95 7.90 8.62
CA THR A 415 24.12 8.84 9.73
C THR A 415 23.54 8.24 10.99
N PHE A 416 24.33 8.19 12.06
CA PHE A 416 23.84 7.78 13.38
C PHE A 416 23.47 9.02 14.20
N LEU A 417 22.20 9.11 14.59
CA LEU A 417 21.56 10.27 15.21
C LEU A 417 21.85 10.42 16.72
N ASP A 418 23.11 10.27 17.12
CA ASP A 418 23.55 10.58 18.49
C ASP A 418 23.57 12.10 18.72
N THR A 419 23.25 12.52 19.95
CA THR A 419 23.27 13.92 20.43
C THR A 419 24.57 14.28 21.17
N GLY A 420 25.66 13.58 20.86
CA GLY A 420 27.00 13.93 21.32
C GLY A 420 27.40 15.37 20.95
N LEU A 421 28.47 15.88 21.59
CA LEU A 421 28.94 17.27 21.48
C LEU A 421 29.17 17.79 20.04
N TRP A 422 29.27 16.90 19.05
CA TRP A 422 29.57 17.22 17.66
C TRP A 422 28.44 16.88 16.69
N GLY A 423 27.26 16.47 17.20
CA GLY A 423 26.18 15.93 16.39
C GLY A 423 26.39 14.46 16.00
N GLY A 424 25.54 13.97 15.10
CA GLY A 424 25.62 12.61 14.57
C GLY A 424 26.90 12.36 13.77
N ARG A 425 27.32 11.10 13.70
CA ARG A 425 28.45 10.68 12.84
C ARG A 425 27.95 10.22 11.49
N HIS A 426 28.70 10.56 10.44
CA HIS A 426 28.34 10.28 9.05
C HIS A 426 29.34 9.30 8.45
N TYR A 427 28.84 8.29 7.76
CA TYR A 427 29.66 7.28 7.12
C TYR A 427 29.23 7.06 5.67
N THR A 428 30.19 6.71 4.83
CA THR A 428 29.94 6.12 3.51
C THR A 428 29.92 4.59 3.65
N ILE A 429 28.96 3.94 3.00
CA ILE A 429 28.86 2.48 2.93
C ILE A 429 29.79 2.01 1.82
N GLU A 430 30.98 1.53 2.20
CA GLU A 430 31.97 1.00 1.27
C GLU A 430 31.86 -0.51 1.13
N ALA A 431 32.56 -1.11 0.16
CA ALA A 431 32.47 -2.55 -0.07
C ALA A 431 32.92 -3.42 1.13
N ASP A 432 33.80 -2.89 1.99
CA ASP A 432 34.43 -3.64 3.09
C ASP A 432 34.26 -3.02 4.49
N ARG A 433 33.70 -1.81 4.59
CA ARG A 433 33.54 -1.09 5.86
C ARG A 433 32.52 0.05 5.76
N LEU A 434 32.14 0.60 6.90
CA LEU A 434 31.62 1.96 6.97
C LEU A 434 32.81 2.91 7.12
N GLU A 435 33.04 3.76 6.13
CA GLU A 435 34.11 4.76 6.16
C GLU A 435 33.59 6.04 6.81
N ASP A 436 34.21 6.46 7.90
CA ASP A 436 33.77 7.62 8.67
C ASP A 436 34.18 8.91 7.97
N GLN A 437 33.20 9.73 7.61
CA GLN A 437 33.36 11.00 6.90
C GLN A 437 33.06 12.20 7.81
N THR A 438 32.93 11.97 9.12
CA THR A 438 32.51 13.01 10.09
C THR A 438 33.52 14.16 10.15
N PHE A 439 34.82 13.86 10.16
CA PHE A 439 35.89 14.83 10.37
C PHE A 439 36.76 15.03 9.13
N SER A 440 36.22 15.62 8.07
CA SER A 440 37.03 15.90 6.86
C SER A 440 38.27 16.82 7.08
N GLY A 441 39.27 16.67 6.21
CA GLY A 441 40.41 17.58 6.10
C GLY A 441 41.40 17.49 7.27
N MET A 442 41.66 18.61 7.97
CA MET A 442 42.68 18.65 9.04
C MET A 442 42.32 17.76 10.26
N PHE A 443 41.09 17.26 10.34
CA PHE A 443 40.58 16.52 11.48
C PHE A 443 40.34 15.03 11.19
N GLU A 444 40.67 14.52 9.99
CA GLU A 444 40.43 13.14 9.52
C GLU A 444 41.03 12.08 10.44
N ARG A 445 42.11 12.40 11.16
CA ARG A 445 42.68 11.51 12.19
C ARG A 445 41.71 11.12 13.33
N PHE A 446 40.57 11.78 13.44
CA PHE A 446 39.53 11.49 14.42
C PHE A 446 38.41 10.60 13.86
N ASP A 447 38.41 10.34 12.56
CA ASP A 447 37.49 9.41 11.93
C ASP A 447 37.81 7.97 12.37
N GLN A 448 36.76 7.17 12.52
CA GLN A 448 36.82 5.79 12.99
C GLN A 448 35.96 4.92 12.10
N ASP A 449 36.59 4.37 11.07
CA ASP A 449 35.96 3.39 10.19
C ASP A 449 35.52 2.14 10.97
N ILE A 450 34.42 1.53 10.51
CA ILE A 450 33.85 0.33 11.11
C ILE A 450 33.90 -0.82 10.12
N ALA A 451 34.68 -1.85 10.44
CA ALA A 451 34.68 -3.09 9.68
C ALA A 451 33.36 -3.85 9.88
N TYR A 452 32.90 -4.51 8.82
CA TYR A 452 31.71 -5.36 8.90
C TYR A 452 31.91 -6.58 9.81
N THR A 453 30.84 -6.92 10.52
CA THR A 453 30.74 -8.14 11.33
C THR A 453 30.54 -9.33 10.41
N ALA A 454 31.33 -10.38 10.60
CA ALA A 454 31.19 -11.61 9.83
C ALA A 454 29.88 -12.32 10.21
N ALA A 455 29.21 -12.87 9.21
CA ALA A 455 27.99 -13.65 9.37
C ALA A 455 28.05 -14.90 8.49
N ARG A 456 27.35 -15.96 8.92
CA ARG A 456 27.07 -17.11 8.07
C ARG A 456 25.87 -16.75 7.18
N GLN A 457 25.95 -17.09 5.90
CA GLN A 457 24.96 -16.67 4.92
C GLN A 457 24.54 -17.87 4.06
N GLY A 458 23.28 -17.93 3.66
CA GLY A 458 22.75 -18.88 2.71
C GLY A 458 22.94 -18.42 1.27
N THR A 459 22.06 -18.91 0.41
CA THR A 459 22.06 -18.71 -1.04
C THR A 459 20.67 -18.26 -1.48
N ALA A 460 20.30 -18.53 -2.74
CA ALA A 460 18.95 -18.25 -3.24
C ALA A 460 18.03 -19.48 -3.20
N GLY A 461 18.43 -20.53 -2.50
CA GLY A 461 17.63 -21.74 -2.34
C GLY A 461 17.82 -22.33 -0.95
N ALA A 462 17.00 -23.33 -0.62
CA ALA A 462 16.92 -23.91 0.72
C ALA A 462 18.28 -24.36 1.30
N ASP A 463 18.66 -23.74 2.39
CA ASP A 463 19.91 -23.93 3.11
C ASP A 463 19.68 -24.45 4.54
N VAL A 464 20.71 -25.10 5.10
CA VAL A 464 20.73 -25.51 6.50
C VAL A 464 21.98 -24.94 7.17
N LEU A 465 21.77 -23.97 8.06
CA LEU A 465 22.84 -23.15 8.61
C LEU A 465 22.84 -23.22 10.14
N THR A 466 24.03 -23.12 10.73
CA THR A 466 24.17 -23.02 12.19
C THR A 466 25.23 -21.99 12.54
N GLY A 467 24.92 -21.11 13.50
CA GLY A 467 25.85 -20.10 13.97
C GLY A 467 25.18 -19.05 14.83
N SER A 468 25.97 -18.14 15.40
CA SER A 468 25.47 -17.06 16.25
C SER A 468 25.05 -15.80 15.51
N ARG A 469 25.31 -15.77 14.20
CA ARG A 469 24.87 -14.71 13.29
C ARG A 469 24.66 -15.32 11.92
N VAL A 470 23.41 -15.49 11.55
CA VAL A 470 23.01 -16.23 10.34
C VAL A 470 21.98 -15.43 9.56
N PHE A 471 22.18 -15.32 8.25
CA PHE A 471 21.22 -14.77 7.31
C PHE A 471 20.92 -15.85 6.26
N GLY A 472 19.68 -16.28 6.12
CA GLY A 472 19.29 -17.30 5.13
C GLY A 472 19.35 -16.76 3.70
N LEU A 473 18.89 -15.52 3.52
CA LEU A 473 18.77 -14.78 2.26
C LEU A 473 17.49 -15.13 1.50
N ALA A 474 17.51 -16.04 0.54
CA ALA A 474 16.31 -16.40 -0.21
C ALA A 474 16.16 -17.92 -0.31
N GLY A 475 14.92 -18.38 -0.35
CA GLY A 475 14.57 -19.80 -0.30
C GLY A 475 14.20 -20.26 1.11
N ASN A 476 13.54 -21.41 1.18
CA ASN A 476 13.01 -21.94 2.44
C ASN A 476 14.12 -22.59 3.28
N ASP A 477 14.66 -21.85 4.23
CA ASP A 477 15.85 -22.18 4.98
C ASP A 477 15.56 -22.80 6.36
N THR A 478 16.56 -23.49 6.91
CA THR A 478 16.57 -23.93 8.30
C THR A 478 17.78 -23.37 9.01
N LEU A 479 17.54 -22.42 9.91
CA LEU A 479 18.56 -21.70 10.65
C LEU A 479 18.56 -22.16 12.11
N THR A 480 19.75 -22.41 12.65
CA THR A 480 19.88 -22.80 14.05
C THR A 480 20.96 -22.01 14.78
N GLY A 481 20.62 -21.48 15.95
CA GLY A 481 21.51 -20.80 16.87
C GLY A 481 22.48 -21.74 17.59
N THR A 482 23.04 -21.21 18.66
CA THR A 482 24.06 -21.79 19.51
C THR A 482 23.48 -22.04 20.90
N ASN A 483 24.24 -21.81 21.98
CA ASN A 483 23.70 -21.80 23.36
C ASN A 483 23.99 -20.42 24.01
N GLY A 484 24.28 -19.41 23.19
CA GLY A 484 24.57 -18.04 23.58
C GLY A 484 23.67 -17.09 22.80
N SER A 485 23.86 -15.78 22.97
CA SER A 485 23.05 -14.81 22.23
C SER A 485 23.34 -14.81 20.73
N ASP A 486 22.29 -15.06 19.96
CA ASP A 486 22.37 -15.22 18.51
C ASP A 486 21.47 -14.22 17.76
N LEU A 487 21.80 -13.95 16.51
CA LEU A 487 20.96 -13.25 15.52
C LEU A 487 20.68 -14.18 14.36
N LEU A 488 19.42 -14.50 14.11
CA LEU A 488 18.97 -15.27 12.94
C LEU A 488 18.00 -14.42 12.11
N TYR A 489 18.26 -14.32 10.81
CA TYR A 489 17.34 -13.73 9.83
C TYR A 489 17.07 -14.75 8.73
N GLY A 490 15.81 -15.15 8.54
CA GLY A 490 15.39 -16.08 7.49
C GLY A 490 15.63 -15.48 6.11
N GLY A 491 14.90 -14.43 5.78
CA GLY A 491 15.06 -13.73 4.51
C GLY A 491 13.77 -13.76 3.71
N SER A 492 13.77 -14.34 2.51
CA SER A 492 12.55 -14.59 1.75
C SER A 492 12.33 -16.08 1.54
N GLY A 493 11.08 -16.53 1.64
CA GLY A 493 10.71 -17.95 1.61
C GLY A 493 10.15 -18.39 2.96
N ASP A 494 9.61 -19.62 3.01
CA ASP A 494 9.07 -20.16 4.27
C ASP A 494 10.22 -20.76 5.10
N ASP A 495 10.68 -20.05 6.12
CA ASP A 495 11.88 -20.38 6.90
C ASP A 495 11.58 -21.07 8.24
N ARG A 496 12.59 -21.75 8.78
CA ARG A 496 12.56 -22.36 10.11
C ARG A 496 13.73 -21.88 10.96
N LEU A 497 13.45 -21.13 12.00
CA LEU A 497 14.45 -20.55 12.92
C LEU A 497 14.35 -21.18 14.32
N ASP A 498 15.50 -21.64 14.83
CA ASP A 498 15.64 -22.20 16.19
C ASP A 498 16.82 -21.54 16.92
N GLY A 499 16.53 -20.66 17.88
CA GLY A 499 17.52 -19.95 18.71
C GLY A 499 18.25 -20.86 19.71
N ARG A 500 17.62 -21.98 20.07
CA ARG A 500 18.03 -22.95 21.11
C ARG A 500 18.09 -22.37 22.52
N GLY A 501 19.12 -21.62 22.86
CA GLY A 501 19.26 -21.10 24.20
C GLY A 501 20.23 -19.96 24.23
N GLY A 502 19.97 -18.96 25.05
CA GLY A 502 20.66 -17.70 24.90
C GLY A 502 19.70 -16.55 25.09
N ASN A 503 20.04 -15.40 24.53
CA ASN A 503 19.11 -14.28 24.47
C ASN A 503 19.14 -13.83 23.02
N ASP A 504 18.21 -14.37 22.26
CA ASP A 504 18.31 -14.43 20.81
C ASP A 504 17.39 -13.39 20.15
N SER A 505 17.72 -13.02 18.92
CA SER A 505 16.89 -12.17 18.09
C SER A 505 16.64 -12.91 16.78
N LEU A 506 15.40 -13.34 16.57
CA LEU A 506 14.97 -14.13 15.42
C LEU A 506 14.00 -13.29 14.60
N TYR A 507 14.30 -13.17 13.31
CA TYR A 507 13.55 -12.42 12.33
C TYR A 507 13.24 -13.38 11.18
N GLY A 508 11.96 -13.71 10.95
CA GLY A 508 11.53 -14.61 9.88
C GLY A 508 11.84 -13.99 8.52
N GLY A 509 11.13 -12.91 8.20
CA GLY A 509 11.38 -12.14 6.98
C GLY A 509 10.13 -12.04 6.12
N GLU A 510 10.22 -12.51 4.88
CA GLU A 510 9.09 -12.59 3.95
C GLU A 510 8.74 -14.06 3.75
N GLY A 511 7.49 -14.48 3.97
CA GLY A 511 7.08 -15.87 3.82
C GLY A 511 6.41 -16.39 5.10
N ASN A 512 5.98 -17.65 5.09
CA ASN A 512 5.31 -18.22 6.27
C ASN A 512 6.34 -18.94 7.14
N ASP A 513 6.79 -18.27 8.19
CA ASP A 513 7.94 -18.71 8.96
C ASP A 513 7.58 -19.50 10.21
N TRP A 514 8.52 -20.31 10.67
CA TRP A 514 8.45 -21.05 11.92
C TRP A 514 9.56 -20.59 12.86
N LEU A 515 9.21 -19.99 14.00
CA LEU A 515 10.18 -19.41 14.92
C LEU A 515 10.10 -20.05 16.32
N THR A 516 11.24 -20.45 16.88
CA THR A 516 11.37 -20.77 18.30
C THR A 516 12.63 -20.17 18.90
N GLY A 517 12.50 -19.37 19.96
CA GLY A 517 13.64 -18.80 20.68
C GLY A 517 14.39 -19.84 21.53
N GLY A 518 13.64 -20.79 22.09
CA GLY A 518 14.19 -21.78 23.01
C GLY A 518 14.25 -21.23 24.45
N GLY A 519 15.38 -21.37 25.12
CA GLY A 519 15.54 -20.96 26.52
C GLY A 519 16.30 -19.64 26.69
N GLY A 520 15.79 -18.74 27.52
CA GLY A 520 16.41 -17.46 27.85
C GLY A 520 15.55 -16.29 27.41
N ARG A 521 16.14 -15.14 27.03
CA ARG A 521 15.37 -13.93 26.69
C ARG A 521 15.40 -13.64 25.21
N ASP A 522 14.34 -14.03 24.51
CA ASP A 522 14.31 -14.09 23.06
C ASP A 522 13.29 -13.11 22.50
N LEU A 523 13.67 -12.44 21.42
CA LEU A 523 12.79 -11.58 20.62
C LEU A 523 12.53 -12.30 19.29
N LEU A 524 11.25 -12.50 18.98
CA LEU A 524 10.77 -13.12 17.76
C LEU A 524 9.97 -12.08 16.96
N ASN A 525 10.31 -11.96 15.69
CA ASN A 525 9.61 -11.12 14.73
C ASN A 525 9.37 -11.99 13.49
N GLY A 526 8.10 -12.16 13.12
CA GLY A 526 7.69 -13.03 12.02
C GLY A 526 8.01 -12.40 10.66
N GLY A 527 7.65 -11.12 10.51
CA GLY A 527 7.82 -10.38 9.27
C GLY A 527 6.50 -10.23 8.50
N LEU A 528 6.52 -10.54 7.21
CA LEU A 528 5.31 -10.62 6.37
C LEU A 528 4.98 -12.09 6.10
N GLY A 529 3.72 -12.48 6.26
CA GLY A 529 3.24 -13.84 6.00
C GLY A 529 2.37 -14.38 7.14
N ASP A 530 1.98 -15.65 7.04
CA ASP A 530 1.28 -16.35 8.11
C ASP A 530 2.29 -17.10 8.98
N ASP A 531 2.74 -16.48 10.08
CA ASP A 531 3.85 -17.02 10.87
C ASP A 531 3.40 -17.95 12.00
N LEU A 532 4.28 -18.88 12.39
CA LEU A 532 4.10 -19.77 13.53
C LEU A 532 5.20 -19.59 14.58
N PHE A 533 4.84 -18.93 15.68
CA PHE A 533 5.68 -18.78 16.86
C PHE A 533 5.48 -19.96 17.81
N VAL A 534 6.56 -20.67 18.16
CA VAL A 534 6.52 -21.82 19.07
C VAL A 534 7.25 -21.52 20.36
N VAL A 535 6.50 -21.61 21.46
CA VAL A 535 6.98 -21.37 22.83
C VAL A 535 6.92 -22.66 23.63
N ASP A 536 8.06 -23.15 24.09
CA ASP A 536 8.15 -24.29 25.01
C ASP A 536 8.06 -23.79 26.46
N ALA A 537 6.91 -24.00 27.09
CA ALA A 537 6.64 -23.55 28.45
C ALA A 537 7.50 -24.23 29.52
N SER A 538 8.21 -25.31 29.16
CA SER A 538 9.11 -26.04 30.07
C SER A 538 10.53 -25.47 30.12
N LEU A 539 10.93 -24.67 29.14
CA LEU A 539 12.22 -23.98 29.13
C LEU A 539 12.15 -22.73 30.02
N PRO A 540 13.23 -22.36 30.72
CA PRO A 540 13.27 -21.14 31.53
C PRO A 540 13.55 -19.91 30.66
N GLY A 541 12.79 -18.83 30.80
CA GLY A 541 13.00 -17.68 29.93
C GLY A 541 11.91 -16.61 29.90
N HIS A 542 12.02 -15.76 28.90
CA HIS A 542 11.05 -14.76 28.49
C HIS A 542 11.08 -14.65 26.96
N VAL A 543 9.95 -14.86 26.31
CA VAL A 543 9.80 -14.68 24.86
C VAL A 543 9.00 -13.42 24.62
N THR A 544 9.48 -12.56 23.73
CA THR A 544 8.75 -11.40 23.22
C THR A 544 8.45 -11.64 21.75
N ILE A 545 7.18 -11.53 21.35
CA ILE A 545 6.77 -11.47 19.94
C ILE A 545 6.44 -10.01 19.64
N GLU A 546 7.20 -9.39 18.74
CA GLU A 546 7.18 -7.94 18.46
C GLU A 546 6.03 -7.54 17.51
N ASP A 547 5.69 -8.41 16.56
CA ASP A 547 4.88 -8.07 15.39
C ASP A 547 3.70 -9.02 15.17
N PHE A 548 3.19 -9.66 16.22
CA PHE A 548 2.07 -10.61 16.10
C PHE A 548 0.87 -9.94 15.44
N ARG A 549 0.59 -10.32 14.19
CA ARG A 549 -0.41 -9.67 13.35
C ARG A 549 -1.50 -10.60 12.88
N LEU A 550 -2.69 -10.00 12.86
CA LEU A 550 -3.91 -10.61 12.37
C LEU A 550 -4.67 -9.56 11.60
N SER A 551 -4.64 -9.69 10.29
CA SER A 551 -5.37 -8.85 9.35
C SER A 551 -6.18 -9.74 8.41
N ASP A 552 -6.86 -9.13 7.45
CA ASP A 552 -7.55 -9.87 6.40
C ASP A 552 -6.57 -10.66 5.50
N VAL A 553 -5.27 -10.37 5.60
CA VAL A 553 -4.20 -10.86 4.73
C VAL A 553 -3.08 -11.61 5.44
N GLU A 554 -2.85 -11.38 6.74
CA GLU A 554 -1.84 -12.09 7.55
C GLU A 554 -2.48 -12.76 8.77
N ARG A 555 -2.10 -14.01 9.04
CA ARG A 555 -2.72 -14.85 10.07
C ARG A 555 -1.72 -15.60 10.92
N ASP A 556 -1.05 -14.87 11.80
CA ASP A 556 -0.10 -15.44 12.73
C ASP A 556 -0.72 -16.37 13.75
N LYS A 557 0.11 -17.32 14.19
CA LYS A 557 -0.26 -18.33 15.18
C LYS A 557 0.83 -18.48 16.23
N ILE A 558 0.38 -18.68 17.45
CA ILE A 558 1.25 -19.03 18.58
C ILE A 558 0.90 -20.45 19.03
N GLN A 559 1.91 -21.31 19.07
CA GLN A 559 1.80 -22.65 19.64
C GLN A 559 2.63 -22.74 20.92
N ILE A 560 1.93 -22.87 22.06
CA ILE A 560 2.54 -23.14 23.36
C ILE A 560 2.61 -24.66 23.55
N THR A 561 3.82 -25.18 23.73
CA THR A 561 4.06 -26.61 23.94
C THR A 561 4.48 -26.89 25.37
N ASN A 562 4.28 -28.14 25.83
CA ASN A 562 4.65 -28.59 27.18
C ASN A 562 4.03 -27.73 28.30
N SER A 563 2.87 -27.14 28.02
CA SER A 563 2.17 -26.29 28.97
C SER A 563 1.39 -27.12 29.99
N GLY A 564 1.20 -26.58 31.19
CA GLY A 564 0.31 -27.16 32.19
C GLY A 564 -1.18 -26.79 31.99
N PHE A 565 -1.51 -26.04 30.93
CA PHE A 565 -2.86 -25.52 30.70
C PHE A 565 -3.70 -26.48 29.86
N HIS A 566 -4.98 -26.58 30.19
CA HIS A 566 -5.93 -27.44 29.47
C HIS A 566 -7.12 -26.67 28.89
N THR A 567 -7.34 -25.42 29.32
CA THR A 567 -8.40 -24.56 28.80
C THR A 567 -7.94 -23.10 28.62
N MET A 568 -8.61 -22.38 27.71
CA MET A 568 -8.30 -20.96 27.47
C MET A 568 -8.61 -20.09 28.69
N ALA A 569 -9.58 -20.49 29.51
CA ALA A 569 -9.92 -19.80 30.76
C ALA A 569 -8.79 -19.88 31.79
N GLU A 570 -8.10 -21.02 31.88
CA GLU A 570 -6.93 -21.18 32.75
C GLU A 570 -5.75 -20.32 32.26
N LEU A 571 -5.49 -20.31 30.95
CA LEU A 571 -4.43 -19.45 30.39
C LEU A 571 -4.73 -17.97 30.62
N ARG A 572 -5.97 -17.54 30.38
CA ARG A 572 -6.45 -16.18 30.67
C ARG A 572 -6.26 -15.78 32.13
N SER A 573 -6.50 -16.69 33.09
CA SER A 573 -6.29 -16.37 34.51
C SER A 573 -4.81 -16.25 34.91
N HIS A 574 -3.89 -16.65 34.04
CA HIS A 574 -2.43 -16.54 34.22
C HIS A 574 -1.83 -15.52 33.25
N SER A 575 -2.59 -14.48 32.91
CA SER A 575 -2.13 -13.40 32.04
C SER A 575 -2.32 -12.04 32.69
N GLU A 576 -1.54 -11.08 32.23
CA GLU A 576 -1.58 -9.67 32.62
C GLU A 576 -1.56 -8.80 31.37
N GLN A 577 -2.44 -7.80 31.30
CA GLN A 577 -2.30 -6.74 30.31
C GLN A 577 -1.28 -5.72 30.83
N THR A 578 -0.18 -5.53 30.11
CA THR A 578 0.85 -4.55 30.41
C THR A 578 0.70 -3.31 29.53
N ALA A 579 1.59 -2.33 29.70
CA ALA A 579 1.66 -1.18 28.79
C ALA A 579 2.19 -1.57 27.40
N ASP A 580 2.99 -2.64 27.33
CA ASP A 580 3.69 -3.07 26.12
C ASP A 580 2.90 -4.15 25.36
N GLY A 581 1.98 -4.87 26.02
CA GLY A 581 1.15 -5.87 25.38
C GLY A 581 0.51 -6.88 26.34
N LEU A 582 0.17 -8.05 25.83
CA LEU A 582 -0.41 -9.14 26.61
C LEU A 582 0.71 -10.07 27.12
N LEU A 583 0.88 -10.14 28.44
CA LEU A 583 1.85 -11.01 29.11
C LEU A 583 1.17 -12.30 29.59
N LEU A 584 1.68 -13.46 29.17
CA LEU A 584 1.23 -14.79 29.60
C LEU A 584 2.30 -15.43 30.49
N HIS A 585 1.92 -15.84 31.70
CA HIS A 585 2.79 -16.55 32.63
C HIS A 585 2.66 -18.07 32.43
N LEU A 586 3.62 -18.68 31.75
CA LEU A 586 3.54 -20.08 31.31
C LEU A 586 4.23 -21.08 32.24
N GLY A 587 4.74 -20.62 33.38
CA GLY A 587 5.41 -21.44 34.38
C GLY A 587 6.91 -21.14 34.43
N ALA A 588 7.72 -21.86 33.64
CA ALA A 588 9.16 -21.60 33.58
C ALA A 588 9.52 -20.41 32.66
N THR A 589 8.62 -20.06 31.73
CA THR A 589 8.76 -18.96 30.78
C THR A 589 7.57 -18.01 30.87
N ASP A 590 7.84 -16.73 30.60
CA ASP A 590 6.82 -15.72 30.31
C ASP A 590 6.80 -15.45 28.79
N LEU A 591 5.61 -15.24 28.21
CA LEU A 591 5.44 -14.80 26.82
C LEU A 591 4.79 -13.43 26.80
N LEU A 592 5.48 -12.42 26.26
CA LEU A 592 4.91 -11.12 25.93
C LEU A 592 4.55 -11.10 24.44
N ILE A 593 3.30 -10.79 24.14
CA ILE A 593 2.84 -10.49 22.77
C ILE A 593 2.65 -8.97 22.73
N GLU A 594 3.53 -8.26 22.04
CA GLU A 594 3.50 -6.80 22.00
C GLU A 594 2.25 -6.29 21.30
N HIS A 595 1.75 -5.14 21.75
CA HIS A 595 0.55 -4.45 21.22
C HIS A 595 -0.76 -5.27 21.23
N ALA A 596 -0.75 -6.50 21.74
CA ALA A 596 -1.91 -7.37 21.80
C ALA A 596 -2.74 -7.18 23.07
N THR A 597 -4.03 -7.51 22.95
CA THR A 597 -4.98 -7.70 24.05
C THR A 597 -5.71 -9.02 23.85
N TRP A 598 -6.43 -9.51 24.87
CA TRP A 598 -7.27 -10.70 24.69
C TRP A 598 -8.39 -10.54 23.66
N ASP A 599 -8.79 -9.30 23.38
CA ASP A 599 -9.83 -9.00 22.40
C ASP A 599 -9.25 -8.93 20.97
N SER A 600 -7.94 -8.67 20.82
CA SER A 600 -7.25 -8.73 19.53
C SER A 600 -6.79 -10.13 19.14
N LEU A 601 -6.79 -11.10 20.07
CA LEU A 601 -6.45 -12.50 19.80
C LEU A 601 -7.69 -13.34 19.42
N PRO A 602 -7.75 -13.92 18.22
CA PRO A 602 -8.84 -14.75 17.74
C PRO A 602 -8.73 -16.14 18.37
N SER A 603 -9.85 -16.85 18.36
CA SER A 603 -9.96 -18.16 19.01
C SER A 603 -9.03 -19.24 18.45
N ASP A 604 -8.52 -19.05 17.23
CA ASP A 604 -7.62 -19.95 16.50
C ASP A 604 -6.20 -19.37 16.31
N GLY A 605 -5.87 -18.22 16.91
CA GLY A 605 -4.51 -17.66 16.88
C GLY A 605 -3.58 -18.25 17.95
N LEU A 606 -4.13 -18.90 18.97
CA LEU A 606 -3.37 -19.41 20.12
C LEU A 606 -3.72 -20.87 20.43
N PHE A 607 -2.72 -21.74 20.34
CA PHE A 607 -2.84 -23.17 20.59
C PHE A 607 -1.97 -23.57 21.78
N PHE A 608 -2.46 -24.49 22.62
CA PHE A 608 -1.67 -25.05 23.71
C PHE A 608 -2.02 -26.52 23.94
N GLY A 609 -1.01 -27.35 24.24
CA GLY A 609 -1.17 -28.79 24.43
C GLY A 609 0.11 -29.51 24.87
#